data_AF-A0A2A5M6F3-F1
#
_entry.id   AF-A0A2A5M6F3-F1
#
_cell.length_a   1.000
_cell.length_b   1.000
_cell.length_c   1.000
_cell.angle_alpha   90.00
_cell.angle_beta   90.00
_cell.angle_gamma   90.00
#
_symmetry.space_group_name_H-M   'P 1'
#
loop_
_entity.id
_entity.type
_entity.pdbx_description
1 polymer ?
#
loop_
_entity_poly.entity_id
_entity_poly.type
_entity_poly.pdbx_seq_one_letter_code
_entity_poly.pdbx_strand_id
1 'polypeptide(L)'
;MRGYKIFSGSANVEFARQVSKYLSLPLSDAGVKRFSDGEISVQIDESVRGKDVFIIQSTCAPTNDNLMELLILTDALRRSSANSITAIIPY
;
A
#
# COMPACT_ATOMS: atom_id res chain seq x y z
N MET A 1 -19.05 -10.31 6.85
CA MET A 1 -17.75 -10.76 6.28
C MET A 1 -16.75 -9.63 6.43
N ARG A 2 -15.58 -9.85 7.05
CA ARG A 2 -14.49 -8.86 7.03
C ARG A 2 -14.06 -8.72 5.56
N GLY A 3 -14.01 -7.49 5.05
CA GLY A 3 -13.67 -7.25 3.64
C GLY A 3 -12.16 -7.10 3.48
N TYR A 4 -11.67 -7.41 2.28
CA TYR A 4 -10.26 -7.28 1.92
C TYR A 4 -10.02 -6.02 1.09
N LYS A 5 -8.85 -5.41 1.25
CA LYS A 5 -8.37 -4.32 0.40
C LYS A 5 -6.91 -4.52 0.03
N ILE A 6 -6.56 -4.18 -1.20
CA ILE A 6 -5.21 -4.33 -1.75
C ILE A 6 -4.70 -2.94 -2.10
N PHE A 7 -3.59 -2.54 -1.51
CA PHE A 7 -2.87 -1.32 -1.83
C PHE A 7 -1.55 -1.67 -2.53
N SER A 8 -1.03 -0.73 -3.29
CA SER A 8 0.29 -0.82 -3.90
C SER A 8 1.12 0.36 -3.45
N GLY A 9 2.40 0.13 -3.15
CA GLY A 9 3.38 1.19 -3.23
C GLY A 9 3.83 1.44 -4.68
N SER A 10 4.79 2.34 -4.85
CA SER A 10 5.29 2.86 -6.11
C SER A 10 6.35 1.97 -6.77
N ALA A 11 6.93 0.99 -6.06
CA ALA A 11 8.04 0.19 -6.58
C ALA A 11 7.64 -0.68 -7.78
N ASN A 12 6.41 -1.22 -7.78
CA ASN A 12 5.89 -2.00 -8.90
C ASN A 12 4.34 -2.05 -8.93
N VAL A 13 3.73 -0.94 -9.34
CA VAL A 13 2.26 -0.82 -9.45
C VAL A 13 1.68 -1.79 -10.48
N GLU A 14 2.44 -2.10 -11.55
CA GLU A 14 1.97 -2.99 -12.61
C GLU A 14 1.76 -4.42 -12.10
N PHE A 15 2.70 -4.93 -11.29
CA PHE A 15 2.52 -6.23 -10.64
C PHE A 15 1.28 -6.24 -9.71
N ALA A 16 1.09 -5.19 -8.92
CA ALA A 16 -0.09 -5.08 -8.05
C ALA A 16 -1.40 -5.08 -8.86
N ARG A 17 -1.45 -4.40 -10.01
CA ARG A 17 -2.60 -4.42 -10.93
C ARG A 17 -2.87 -5.82 -11.49
N GLN A 18 -1.83 -6.58 -11.84
CA GLN A 18 -1.98 -7.95 -12.30
C GLN A 18 -2.55 -8.86 -11.21
N VAL A 19 -2.08 -8.73 -9.96
CA VAL A 19 -2.62 -9.45 -8.80
C VAL A 19 -4.09 -9.08 -8.56
N SER A 20 -4.41 -7.79 -8.53
CA SER A 20 -5.79 -7.30 -8.40
C SER A 20 -6.72 -7.85 -9.49
N LYS A 21 -6.29 -7.85 -10.75
CA LYS A 21 -7.03 -8.41 -11.88
C LYS A 21 -7.26 -9.91 -11.72
N TYR A 22 -6.22 -10.65 -11.33
CA TYR A 22 -6.30 -12.09 -11.11
C TYR A 22 -7.30 -12.45 -10.00
N LEU A 23 -7.31 -11.67 -8.91
CA LEU A 23 -8.21 -11.87 -7.77
C LEU A 23 -9.62 -11.28 -7.99
N SER A 24 -9.87 -10.59 -9.11
CA SER A 24 -11.10 -9.82 -9.36
C SER A 24 -11.43 -8.84 -8.22
N LEU A 25 -10.38 -8.22 -7.64
CA LEU A 25 -10.47 -7.23 -6.58
C LEU A 25 -9.88 -5.90 -7.06
N PRO A 26 -10.56 -4.76 -6.89
CA PRO A 26 -10.00 -3.47 -7.27
C PRO A 26 -8.77 -3.16 -6.43
N LEU A 27 -7.77 -2.52 -7.05
CA LEU A 27 -6.67 -1.92 -6.32
C LEU A 27 -7.20 -0.66 -5.63
N SER A 28 -7.03 -0.61 -4.31
CA SER A 28 -7.41 0.53 -3.48
C SER A 28 -6.52 1.74 -3.78
N ASP A 29 -7.14 2.91 -3.77
CA ASP A 29 -6.43 4.16 -4.01
C ASP A 29 -5.73 4.65 -2.74
N ALA A 30 -4.43 4.89 -2.86
CA ALA A 30 -3.64 5.59 -1.86
C ALA A 30 -2.80 6.63 -2.60
N GLY A 31 -3.06 7.89 -2.31
CA GLY A 31 -2.29 9.01 -2.85
C GLY A 31 -0.88 9.00 -2.24
N VAL A 32 0.07 8.36 -2.91
CA VAL A 32 1.50 8.45 -2.61
C VAL A 32 2.09 9.63 -3.39
N LYS A 33 2.66 10.59 -2.66
CA LYS A 33 3.29 11.78 -3.23
C LYS A 33 4.67 11.97 -2.64
N ARG A 34 5.55 12.63 -3.40
CA ARG A 34 6.85 13.10 -2.92
C ARG A 34 6.88 14.61 -2.94
N PHE A 35 7.29 15.21 -1.82
CA PHE A 35 7.52 16.65 -1.73
C PHE A 35 8.86 17.02 -2.39
N SER A 36 9.08 18.32 -2.61
CA SER A 36 10.28 18.84 -3.28
C SER A 36 11.58 18.58 -2.51
N ASP A 37 11.49 18.34 -1.20
CA ASP A 37 12.60 17.96 -0.32
C ASP A 37 12.85 16.44 -0.26
N GLY A 38 12.04 15.65 -0.96
CA GLY A 38 12.14 14.18 -1.00
C GLY A 38 11.31 13.45 0.05
N GLU A 39 10.60 14.15 0.93
CA GLU A 39 9.72 13.50 1.90
C GLU A 39 8.54 12.80 1.21
N ILE A 40 8.16 11.64 1.75
CA ILE A 40 7.06 10.81 1.22
C ILE A 40 5.79 11.11 2.01
N SER A 41 4.71 11.41 1.30
CA SER A 41 3.38 11.61 1.85
C SER A 41 2.44 10.52 1.34
N VAL A 42 1.63 9.98 2.23
CA VAL A 42 0.62 8.97 1.92
C VAL A 42 -0.73 9.43 2.45
N GLN A 43 -1.74 9.36 1.59
CA GLN A 43 -3.14 9.60 1.95
C GLN A 43 -4.00 8.40 1.55
N ILE A 44 -4.81 7.89 2.47
CA ILE A 44 -5.76 6.80 2.20
C ILE A 44 -7.12 7.43 1.90
N ASP A 45 -7.58 7.32 0.65
CA ASP A 45 -8.78 8.03 0.17
C ASP A 45 -10.09 7.24 0.38
N GLU A 46 -10.02 6.10 1.07
CA GLU A 46 -11.19 5.28 1.37
C GLU A 46 -11.14 4.60 2.73
N SER A 47 -12.32 4.21 3.24
CA SER A 47 -12.42 3.57 4.56
C SER A 47 -11.83 2.16 4.57
N VAL A 48 -10.81 1.97 5.39
CA VAL A 48 -10.18 0.67 5.69
C VAL A 48 -10.57 0.12 7.07
N ARG A 49 -11.46 0.79 7.80
CA ARG A 49 -11.83 0.43 9.18
C ARG A 49 -12.35 -1.00 9.26
N GLY A 50 -11.69 -1.84 10.06
CA GLY A 50 -12.07 -3.24 10.27
C GLY A 50 -11.84 -4.15 9.06
N LYS A 51 -11.13 -3.68 8.03
CA LYS A 51 -10.77 -4.46 6.83
C LYS A 51 -9.40 -5.12 7.02
N ASP A 52 -9.22 -6.26 6.38
CA ASP A 52 -7.92 -6.89 6.25
C ASP A 52 -7.21 -6.30 5.02
N VAL A 53 -6.04 -5.71 5.24
CA VAL A 53 -5.34 -4.90 4.24
C VAL A 53 -4.06 -5.58 3.81
N PHE A 54 -3.83 -5.61 2.51
CA PHE A 54 -2.62 -6.13 1.89
C PHE A 54 -1.91 -5.00 1.17
N ILE A 55 -0.61 -4.81 1.44
CA ILE A 55 0.22 -3.81 0.77
C ILE A 55 1.22 -4.56 -0.10
N ILE A 56 1.16 -4.37 -1.41
CA ILE A 56 2.14 -4.91 -2.35
C ILE A 56 3.21 -3.83 -2.55
N GLN A 57 4.41 -4.09 -2.06
CA GLN A 57 5.55 -3.19 -2.24
C GLN A 57 6.85 -3.98 -2.19
N SER A 58 7.60 -3.95 -3.28
CA SER A 58 8.99 -4.42 -3.29
C SER A 58 9.91 -3.40 -2.63
N THR A 59 10.99 -3.86 -2.02
CA THR A 59 12.07 -3.05 -1.45
C THR A 59 13.29 -2.98 -2.38
N CYS A 60 13.05 -3.04 -3.70
CA CYS A 60 14.07 -2.88 -4.74
C CYS A 60 14.60 -1.44 -4.82
N ALA A 61 15.61 -1.19 -5.66
CA ALA A 61 16.17 0.14 -5.83
C ALA A 61 15.10 1.15 -6.32
N PRO A 62 14.97 2.35 -5.69
CA PRO A 62 15.70 2.84 -4.52
C PRO A 62 15.20 2.23 -3.20
N THR A 63 16.02 1.38 -2.58
CA THR A 63 15.61 0.47 -1.49
C THR A 63 15.08 1.21 -0.27
N ASN A 64 15.79 2.23 0.19
CA ASN A 64 15.44 2.95 1.41
C ASN A 64 14.12 3.70 1.22
N ASP A 65 13.93 4.35 0.08
CA ASP A 65 12.69 5.06 -0.23
C ASP A 65 11.50 4.11 -0.30
N ASN A 66 11.64 2.97 -0.98
CA ASN A 66 10.57 1.98 -1.11
C ASN A 66 10.20 1.36 0.25
N LEU A 67 11.21 1.11 1.10
CA LEU A 67 11.00 0.66 2.47
C LEU A 67 10.29 1.74 3.30
N MET A 68 10.74 2.99 3.22
CA MET A 68 10.11 4.10 3.94
C MET A 68 8.66 4.32 3.50
N GLU A 69 8.38 4.23 2.21
CA GLU A 69 7.03 4.31 1.67
C GLU A 69 6.12 3.21 2.23
N LEU A 70 6.61 1.96 2.30
CA LEU A 70 5.88 0.84 2.91
C LEU A 70 5.56 1.11 4.38
N LEU A 71 6.52 1.62 5.14
CA LEU A 71 6.34 1.92 6.56
C LEU A 71 5.31 3.04 6.77
N ILE A 72 5.35 4.09 5.94
CA ILE A 72 4.39 5.21 6.01
C ILE A 72 2.99 4.75 5.61
N LEU A 73 2.85 3.95 4.54
CA LEU A 73 1.59 3.29 4.17
C LEU A 73 1.02 2.45 5.31
N THR A 74 1.88 1.66 5.95
CA THR A 74 1.50 0.81 7.09
C THR A 74 1.01 1.65 8.28
N ASP A 75 1.70 2.75 8.61
CA ASP A 75 1.28 3.65 9.68
C ASP A 75 -0.08 4.31 9.37
N ALA A 76 -0.27 4.81 8.15
CA ALA A 76 -1.52 5.42 7.70
C ALA A 76 -2.71 4.45 7.81
N LEU A 77 -2.52 3.19 7.39
CA LEU A 77 -3.53 2.14 7.47
C LEU A 77 -3.83 1.74 8.92
N ARG A 78 -2.80 1.67 9.77
CA ARG A 78 -2.95 1.36 11.20
C ARG A 78 -3.76 2.45 11.91
N ARG A 79 -3.42 3.72 11.69
CA ARG A 79 -4.17 4.88 12.24
C ARG A 79 -5.61 4.94 11.71
N SER A 80 -5.83 4.44 10.50
CA SER A 80 -7.16 4.31 9.89
C SER A 80 -7.97 3.10 10.40
N SER A 81 -7.48 2.39 11.43
CA SER A 81 -8.16 1.27 12.10
C SER A 81 -8.37 0.04 11.20
N ALA A 82 -7.42 -0.27 10.32
CA ALA A 82 -7.38 -1.58 9.64
C ALA A 82 -7.36 -2.73 10.68
N ASN A 83 -8.04 -3.85 10.37
CA ASN A 83 -8.09 -5.02 11.25
C ASN A 83 -6.76 -5.79 11.24
N SER A 84 -6.17 -5.95 10.05
CA SER A 84 -4.85 -6.52 9.87
C SER A 84 -4.15 -5.83 8.71
N ILE A 85 -2.82 -5.82 8.74
CA ILE A 85 -1.98 -5.26 7.68
C ILE A 85 -0.95 -6.31 7.33
N THR A 86 -0.96 -6.78 6.08
CA THR A 86 -0.01 -7.76 5.55
C THR A 86 0.83 -7.10 4.47
N ALA A 87 2.14 -7.02 4.70
CA ALA A 87 3.09 -6.58 3.69
C ALA A 87 3.46 -7.76 2.77
N ILE A 88 3.26 -7.59 1.48
CA ILE A 88 3.68 -8.52 0.43
C ILE A 88 4.89 -7.87 -0.25
N ILE A 89 6.08 -8.44 -0.01
CA ILE A 89 7.36 -7.92 -0.49
C ILE A 89 7.95 -8.94 -1.47
N PRO A 90 7.68 -8.83 -2.78
CA PRO A 90 8.17 -9.79 -3.78
C PRO A 90 9.70 -9.84 -3.90
N TYR A 91 10.35 -8.72 -3.57
CA TYR A 91 11.80 -8.55 -3.55
C TYR A 91 12.19 -7.59 -2.43
#